data_AF-A0A183BRD9-F1
#
_entry.id   AF-A0A183BRD9-F1
#
_cell.length_a   1.000
_cell.length_b   1.000
_cell.length_c   1.000
_cell.angle_alpha   90.00
_cell.angle_beta   90.00
_cell.angle_gamma   90.00
#
_symmetry.space_group_name_H-M   'P 1'
#
loop_
_entity.id
_entity.type
_entity.pdbx_description
1 polymer ?
#
loop_
_entity_poly.entity_id
_entity_poly.type
_entity_poly.pdbx_seq_one_letter_code
_entity_poly.pdbx_strand_id
1 'polypeptide(L)'
;MVEWACSCFELFQATAQHFILQHYFKTTRFIMATKVVLLYPNVSLNFLIEKFFVFYTFRPFHLPLQLEKLTAHPKMDPFFATNPNENRMPVFTPIFPEQNVASLITNASVRIIREEMSNALVKLNQKEADKMNLEILLSNSVPFVEKYEMFVLVNCISTNKSSDSFQQALLIAKCG
;
A
#
# COMPACT_ATOMS: atom_id res chain seq x y z
N MET A 1 -0.49 13.55 13.83
CA MET A 1 -1.68 12.87 13.23
C MET A 1 -1.37 12.13 11.91
N VAL A 2 -0.11 12.07 11.43
CA VAL A 2 0.27 11.33 10.20
C VAL A 2 1.15 10.12 10.52
N GLU A 3 1.87 10.17 11.65
CA GLU A 3 2.80 9.12 12.07
C GLU A 3 2.13 7.75 12.31
N TRP A 4 0.86 7.71 12.74
CA TRP A 4 0.14 6.44 12.94
C TRP A 4 -0.19 5.72 11.63
N ALA A 5 -0.41 6.44 10.52
CA ALA A 5 -0.58 5.82 9.22
C ALA A 5 0.74 5.17 8.81
N CYS A 6 1.86 5.86 9.03
CA CYS A 6 3.18 5.27 8.82
C CYS A 6 3.39 4.02 9.70
N SER A 7 3.12 4.07 11.01
CA SER A 7 3.33 2.94 11.92
C SER A 7 2.38 1.75 11.69
N CYS A 8 1.08 1.98 11.44
CA CYS A 8 0.15 0.89 11.12
C CYS A 8 0.49 0.22 9.78
N PHE A 9 1.08 0.94 8.84
CA PHE A 9 1.48 0.39 7.54
C PHE A 9 2.94 -0.05 7.42
N GLU A 10 3.82 0.30 8.37
CA GLU A 10 5.16 -0.31 8.48
C GLU A 10 5.07 -1.82 8.82
N LEU A 11 3.92 -2.29 9.30
CA LEU A 11 3.67 -3.73 9.52
C LEU A 11 3.17 -4.47 8.29
N PHE A 12 2.46 -3.75 7.42
CA PHE A 12 2.21 -4.20 6.04
C PHE A 12 3.53 -4.40 5.28
N GLN A 13 4.57 -3.64 5.68
CA GLN A 13 5.92 -3.70 5.12
C GLN A 13 6.74 -4.87 5.69
N ALA A 14 6.44 -5.35 6.90
CA ALA A 14 7.05 -6.54 7.49
C ALA A 14 6.54 -7.86 6.87
N THR A 15 5.29 -7.87 6.39
CA THR A 15 4.70 -9.01 5.65
C THR A 15 5.02 -9.01 4.16
N ALA A 16 5.40 -7.88 3.57
CA ALA A 16 5.72 -7.75 2.15
C ALA A 16 7.18 -7.30 1.96
N GLN A 17 8.11 -8.26 1.93
CA GLN A 17 9.51 -8.07 1.56
C GLN A 17 9.69 -7.75 0.05
N HIS A 18 9.06 -6.69 -0.45
CA HIS A 18 9.36 -6.15 -1.78
C HIS A 18 10.16 -4.85 -1.66
N PHE A 19 11.48 -4.98 -1.55
CA PHE A 19 12.45 -3.89 -1.36
C PHE A 19 12.34 -2.77 -2.42
N ILE A 20 12.01 -3.12 -3.67
CA ILE A 20 11.90 -2.15 -4.79
C ILE A 20 10.58 -1.34 -4.73
N LEU A 21 9.54 -1.85 -4.08
CA LEU A 21 8.25 -1.17 -3.96
C LEU A 21 8.12 -0.29 -2.70
N GLN A 22 9.01 -0.43 -1.72
CA GLN A 22 8.87 0.25 -0.43
C GLN A 22 8.89 1.79 -0.53
N HIS A 23 9.63 2.35 -1.49
CA HIS A 23 9.69 3.81 -1.69
C HIS A 23 8.36 4.34 -2.28
N TYR A 24 7.81 3.67 -3.28
CA TYR A 24 6.53 4.04 -3.94
C TYR A 24 5.32 3.86 -3.03
N PHE A 25 5.39 2.90 -2.10
CA PHE A 25 4.31 2.68 -1.15
C PHE A 25 4.18 3.80 -0.12
N LYS A 26 5.23 4.55 0.23
CA LYS A 26 5.12 5.62 1.26
C LYS A 26 4.12 6.70 0.86
N THR A 27 4.30 7.31 -0.31
CA THR A 27 3.42 8.38 -0.80
C THR A 27 2.00 7.87 -1.07
N THR A 28 1.89 6.67 -1.65
CA THR A 28 0.60 6.00 -1.89
C THR A 28 -0.20 5.85 -0.59
N ARG A 29 0.43 5.34 0.48
CA ARG A 29 -0.18 5.16 1.80
C ARG A 29 -0.62 6.48 2.43
N PHE A 30 0.22 7.51 2.34
CA PHE A 30 -0.11 8.83 2.88
C PHE A 30 -1.35 9.42 2.21
N ILE A 31 -1.44 9.35 0.88
CA ILE A 31 -2.60 9.81 0.13
C ILE A 31 -3.85 9.01 0.51
N MET A 32 -3.71 7.69 0.66
CA MET A 32 -4.81 6.83 1.12
C MET A 32 -5.35 7.22 2.49
N ALA A 33 -4.48 7.36 3.48
CA ALA A 33 -4.87 7.77 4.83
C ALA A 33 -5.51 9.17 4.82
N THR A 34 -4.92 10.11 4.07
CA THR A 34 -5.44 11.47 3.93
C THR A 34 -6.85 11.47 3.36
N LYS A 35 -7.14 10.62 2.37
CA LYS A 35 -8.51 10.54 1.81
C LYS A 35 -9.54 10.17 2.87
N VAL A 36 -9.21 9.22 3.76
CA VAL A 36 -10.12 8.78 4.82
C VAL A 36 -10.32 9.89 5.86
N VAL A 37 -9.26 10.61 6.23
CA VAL A 37 -9.35 11.79 7.11
C VAL A 37 -10.26 12.86 6.51
N LEU A 38 -10.14 13.13 5.21
CA LEU A 38 -10.99 14.09 4.50
C LEU A 38 -12.46 13.64 4.43
N LEU A 39 -12.73 12.33 4.40
CA LEU A 39 -14.10 11.79 4.41
C LEU A 39 -14.75 11.86 5.80
N TYR A 40 -13.95 11.77 6.87
CA TYR A 40 -14.43 11.76 8.25
C TYR A 40 -13.68 12.80 9.11
N PRO A 41 -13.98 14.10 8.95
CA PRO A 41 -13.32 15.15 9.73
C PRO A 41 -13.70 15.08 11.22
N ASN A 42 -12.78 15.47 12.10
CA ASN A 42 -12.98 15.63 13.56
C ASN A 42 -13.37 14.35 14.34
N VAL A 43 -13.07 13.16 13.82
CA VAL A 43 -13.32 11.89 14.51
C VAL A 43 -12.08 11.36 15.22
N SER A 44 -12.26 10.39 16.13
CA SER A 44 -11.16 9.77 16.86
C SER A 44 -10.27 8.92 15.95
N LEU A 45 -9.01 8.72 16.37
CA LEU A 45 -8.04 7.92 15.62
C LEU A 45 -8.52 6.48 15.40
N ASN A 46 -9.08 5.84 16.43
CA ASN A 46 -9.59 4.47 16.34
C ASN A 46 -10.68 4.35 15.27
N PHE A 47 -11.58 5.33 15.23
CA PHE A 47 -12.62 5.40 14.20
C PHE A 47 -12.02 5.56 12.80
N LEU A 48 -10.99 6.41 12.63
CA LEU A 48 -10.31 6.59 11.34
C LEU A 48 -9.65 5.29 10.85
N ILE A 49 -9.02 4.52 11.75
CA ILE A 49 -8.35 3.27 11.36
C ILE A 49 -9.38 2.22 10.94
N GLU A 50 -10.48 2.06 11.69
CA GLU A 50 -11.59 1.19 11.29
C GLU A 50 -12.13 1.61 9.90
N LYS A 51 -12.43 2.90 9.71
CA LYS A 51 -12.92 3.41 8.43
C LYS A 51 -11.91 3.27 7.30
N PHE A 52 -10.62 3.33 7.59
CA PHE A 52 -9.60 3.07 6.59
C PHE A 52 -9.72 1.65 6.03
N PHE A 53 -9.78 0.64 6.90
CA PHE A 53 -9.87 -0.75 6.47
C PHE A 53 -11.21 -1.05 5.81
N VAL A 54 -12.33 -0.52 6.34
CA VAL A 54 -13.64 -0.65 5.70
C VAL A 54 -13.63 -0.04 4.30
N PHE A 55 -13.15 1.20 4.16
CA PHE A 55 -13.16 1.92 2.90
C PHE A 55 -12.34 1.20 1.82
N TYR A 56 -11.10 0.80 2.14
CA TYR A 56 -10.22 0.15 1.16
C TYR A 56 -10.51 -1.34 0.95
N THR A 57 -11.25 -2.00 1.83
CA THR A 57 -11.74 -3.37 1.58
C THR A 57 -12.81 -3.37 0.48
N PHE A 58 -13.76 -2.45 0.54
CA PHE A 58 -14.92 -2.44 -0.38
C PHE A 58 -14.73 -1.57 -1.62
N ARG A 59 -13.76 -0.64 -1.61
CA ARG A 59 -13.53 0.25 -2.75
C ARG A 59 -12.99 -0.51 -3.98
N PRO A 60 -13.52 -0.27 -5.19
CA PRO A 60 -12.91 -0.76 -6.43
C PRO A 60 -11.56 -0.07 -6.67
N PHE A 61 -10.47 -0.83 -6.77
CA PHE A 61 -9.12 -0.25 -6.89
C PHE A 61 -8.83 0.36 -8.25
N HIS A 62 -9.49 -0.09 -9.32
CA HIS A 62 -9.33 0.50 -10.66
C HIS A 62 -9.80 1.96 -10.73
N LEU A 63 -10.64 2.41 -9.78
CA LEU A 63 -11.06 3.80 -9.72
C LEU A 63 -9.91 4.67 -9.17
N PRO A 64 -9.65 5.85 -9.77
CA PRO A 64 -8.57 6.71 -9.34
C PRO A 64 -8.82 7.30 -7.95
N LEU A 65 -7.81 7.25 -7.09
CA LEU A 65 -7.81 7.89 -5.79
C LEU A 65 -7.22 9.30 -5.92
N GLN A 66 -8.02 10.30 -5.56
CA GLN A 66 -7.69 11.72 -5.72
C GLN A 66 -8.11 12.47 -4.46
N LEU A 67 -7.26 13.38 -3.98
CA LEU A 67 -7.58 14.24 -2.83
C LEU A 67 -8.33 15.50 -3.27
N GLU A 68 -7.94 16.07 -4.41
CA GLU A 68 -8.59 17.20 -5.07
C GLU A 68 -9.16 16.77 -6.43
N LYS A 69 -10.13 17.51 -6.97
CA LYS A 69 -10.58 17.27 -8.35
C LYS A 69 -9.42 17.59 -9.28
N LEU A 70 -9.09 16.68 -10.21
CA LEU A 70 -8.17 17.01 -11.30
C LEU A 70 -8.72 18.25 -12.01
N THR A 71 -7.95 19.33 -11.97
CA THR A 71 -8.21 20.47 -12.83
C THR A 71 -8.12 19.94 -14.25
N ALA A 72 -9.19 20.13 -15.03
CA ALA A 72 -9.23 19.74 -16.43
C ALA A 72 -8.24 20.63 -17.20
N HIS A 73 -6.95 20.36 -17.07
CA HIS A 73 -5.93 20.99 -17.88
C HIS A 73 -6.01 20.32 -19.25
N PRO A 74 -6.26 21.07 -20.33
CA PRO A 74 -6.50 20.51 -21.67
C PRO A 74 -5.25 19.86 -22.30
N LYS A 75 -4.19 19.66 -21.52
CA LYS A 75 -2.94 19.02 -21.91
C LYS A 75 -2.49 18.10 -20.78
N MET A 76 -3.13 16.94 -20.70
CA MET A 76 -2.52 15.79 -20.06
C MET A 76 -1.20 15.56 -20.81
N ASP A 77 -0.06 15.73 -20.13
CA ASP A 77 1.25 15.63 -20.77
C ASP A 77 1.36 14.24 -21.43
N PRO A 78 1.78 14.13 -22.71
CA PRO A 78 1.85 12.86 -23.44
C PRO A 78 2.73 11.81 -22.75
N PHE A 79 3.63 12.24 -21.87
CA PHE A 79 4.49 11.38 -21.05
C PHE A 79 3.77 10.72 -19.86
N PHE A 80 2.59 11.22 -19.45
CA PHE A 80 1.78 10.66 -18.37
C PHE A 80 0.55 9.89 -18.86
N ALA A 81 0.35 9.82 -20.17
CA ALA A 81 -0.71 9.01 -20.78
C ALA A 81 -0.32 7.52 -20.79
N THR A 82 -0.10 6.94 -19.60
CA THR A 82 -0.30 5.49 -19.47
C THR A 82 -1.75 5.21 -19.81
N ASN A 83 -1.98 4.18 -20.62
CA ASN A 83 -3.32 3.74 -20.96
C ASN A 83 -4.11 3.59 -19.64
N PRO A 84 -5.17 4.38 -19.40
CA PRO A 84 -5.84 4.38 -18.10
C PRO A 84 -6.38 2.99 -17.73
N ASN A 85 -6.58 2.12 -18.73
CA ASN A 85 -6.98 0.73 -18.56
C ASN A 85 -5.88 -0.19 -17.99
N GLU A 86 -4.62 0.23 -18.00
CA GLU A 86 -3.49 -0.53 -17.47
C GLU A 86 -3.26 -0.28 -15.97
N ASN A 87 -3.77 0.84 -15.44
CA ASN A 87 -3.62 1.21 -14.04
C ASN A 87 -4.49 0.32 -13.13
N ARG A 88 -3.85 -0.49 -12.28
CA ARG A 88 -4.56 -1.44 -11.39
C ARG A 88 -5.07 -0.80 -10.10
N MET A 89 -4.38 0.23 -9.61
CA MET A 89 -4.72 0.99 -8.42
C MET A 89 -4.21 2.43 -8.56
N PRO A 90 -4.89 3.30 -9.34
CA PRO A 90 -4.39 4.64 -9.59
C PRO A 90 -4.49 5.50 -8.33
N VAL A 91 -3.38 6.08 -7.90
CA VAL A 91 -3.32 7.02 -6.77
C VAL A 91 -2.55 8.25 -7.21
N PHE A 92 -3.21 9.41 -7.23
CA PHE A 92 -2.64 10.63 -7.79
C PHE A 92 -2.15 11.60 -6.71
N THR A 93 -1.01 12.25 -6.98
CA THR A 93 -0.55 13.40 -6.18
C THR A 93 -1.58 14.53 -6.23
N PRO A 94 -1.73 15.31 -5.15
CA PRO A 94 -2.73 16.38 -5.10
C PRO A 94 -2.32 17.66 -5.84
N ILE A 95 -1.02 17.87 -6.07
CA ILE A 95 -0.49 19.10 -6.65
C ILE A 95 -0.06 18.83 -8.10
N PHE A 96 -0.37 19.79 -8.98
CA PHE A 96 0.03 19.77 -10.38
C PHE A 96 1.58 19.83 -10.55
N PRO A 97 2.17 19.06 -11.48
CA PRO A 97 1.52 18.07 -12.33
C PRO A 97 1.18 16.79 -11.56
N GLU A 98 -0.04 16.28 -11.74
CA GLU A 98 -0.50 15.09 -11.04
C GLU A 98 0.19 13.84 -11.56
N GLN A 99 0.68 13.01 -10.65
CA GLN A 99 1.41 11.77 -10.97
C GLN A 99 0.76 10.58 -10.29
N ASN A 100 0.62 9.47 -11.03
CA ASN A 100 0.20 8.19 -10.45
C ASN A 100 1.37 7.58 -9.66
N VAL A 101 1.36 7.72 -8.34
CA VAL A 101 2.40 7.19 -7.44
C VAL A 101 2.34 5.66 -7.28
N ALA A 102 1.25 5.05 -7.77
CA ALA A 102 1.00 3.62 -7.74
C ALA A 102 1.10 2.98 -9.15
N SER A 103 1.86 3.57 -10.06
CA SER A 103 2.03 3.10 -11.44
C SER A 103 2.67 1.71 -11.55
N LEU A 104 3.49 1.31 -10.57
CA LEU A 104 4.16 0.00 -10.54
C LEU A 104 3.31 -1.11 -9.90
N ILE A 105 2.09 -0.81 -9.45
CA ILE A 105 1.22 -1.80 -8.81
C ILE A 105 0.68 -2.77 -9.87
N THR A 106 0.95 -4.06 -9.67
CA THR A 106 0.48 -5.16 -10.53
C THR A 106 -0.83 -5.77 -10.02
N ASN A 107 -1.46 -6.66 -10.81
CA ASN A 107 -2.63 -7.43 -10.37
C ASN A 107 -2.34 -8.29 -9.12
N ALA A 108 -1.15 -8.90 -9.05
CA ALA A 108 -0.75 -9.68 -7.88
C ALA A 108 -0.67 -8.80 -6.64
N SER A 109 -0.06 -7.61 -6.77
CA SER A 109 0.03 -6.63 -5.69
C SER A 109 -1.35 -6.16 -5.23
N VAL A 110 -2.26 -5.84 -6.15
CA VAL A 110 -3.66 -5.48 -5.81
C VAL A 110 -4.36 -6.59 -5.04
N ARG A 111 -4.20 -7.84 -5.46
CA ARG A 111 -4.80 -9.00 -4.79
C ARG A 111 -4.30 -9.12 -3.36
N ILE A 112 -2.99 -9.07 -3.15
CA ILE A 112 -2.37 -9.13 -1.81
C ILE A 112 -2.86 -7.97 -0.94
N ILE A 113 -2.86 -6.73 -1.47
CA ILE A 113 -3.33 -5.57 -0.71
C ILE A 113 -4.78 -5.76 -0.27
N ARG A 114 -5.66 -6.23 -1.17
CA ARG A 114 -7.08 -6.45 -0.84
C ARG A 114 -7.26 -7.53 0.22
N GLU A 115 -6.53 -8.64 0.10
CA GLU A 115 -6.57 -9.73 1.06
C GLU A 115 -6.13 -9.25 2.45
N GLU A 116 -5.03 -8.50 2.52
CA GLU A 116 -4.53 -7.94 3.78
C GLU A 116 -5.48 -6.91 4.39
N MET A 117 -6.14 -6.06 3.59
CA MET A 117 -7.19 -5.15 4.08
C MET A 117 -8.36 -5.92 4.70
N SER A 118 -8.80 -6.99 4.03
CA SER A 118 -9.88 -7.86 4.53
C SER A 118 -9.48 -8.58 5.81
N ASN A 119 -8.26 -9.12 5.87
CA ASN A 119 -7.72 -9.80 7.05
C ASN A 119 -7.65 -8.85 8.26
N ALA A 120 -7.16 -7.63 8.05
CA ALA A 120 -7.12 -6.61 9.09
C ALA A 120 -8.54 -6.21 9.56
N LEU A 121 -9.49 -6.07 8.65
CA LEU A 121 -10.88 -5.77 8.98
C LEU A 121 -11.53 -6.89 9.82
N VAL A 122 -11.30 -8.15 9.47
CA VAL A 122 -11.77 -9.31 10.25
C VAL A 122 -11.18 -9.28 11.67
N LYS A 123 -9.88 -9.02 11.81
CA LYS A 123 -9.21 -8.91 13.12
C LYS A 123 -9.79 -7.76 13.96
N LEU A 124 -10.17 -6.66 13.34
CA LEU A 124 -10.82 -5.53 14.02
C LEU A 124 -12.23 -5.87 14.49
N ASN A 125 -13.02 -6.56 13.67
CA ASN A 125 -14.41 -6.91 13.98
C ASN A 125 -14.54 -8.03 15.02
N GLN A 126 -13.54 -8.90 15.15
CA GLN A 126 -13.56 -10.04 16.08
C GLN A 126 -13.40 -9.65 17.57
N LYS A 127 -13.11 -8.38 17.90
CA LYS A 127 -12.95 -7.95 19.30
C LYS A 127 -14.07 -7.02 19.75
N GLU A 128 -14.66 -7.36 20.90
CA GLU A 128 -15.69 -6.57 21.56
C GLU A 128 -15.23 -5.15 21.92
N ALA A 129 -16.21 -4.24 21.88
CA ALA A 129 -16.21 -2.77 21.83
C ALA A 129 -15.20 -1.94 22.67
N ASP A 130 -14.45 -2.49 23.62
CA ASP A 130 -13.96 -1.67 24.72
C ASP A 130 -12.49 -1.22 24.68
N LYS A 131 -11.69 -1.66 23.68
CA LYS A 131 -10.43 -0.99 23.30
C LYS A 131 -9.87 -1.62 22.03
N MET A 132 -9.79 -0.81 20.97
CA MET A 132 -8.99 -1.13 19.79
C MET A 132 -7.52 -1.22 20.22
N ASN A 133 -7.03 -2.43 20.50
CA ASN A 133 -5.61 -2.62 20.79
C ASN A 133 -4.86 -2.72 19.46
N LEU A 134 -4.43 -1.55 18.96
CA LEU A 134 -3.60 -1.38 17.77
C LEU A 134 -2.45 -2.38 17.74
N GLU A 135 -1.83 -2.66 18.89
CA GLU A 135 -0.73 -3.61 19.05
C GLU A 135 -1.03 -5.00 18.48
N ILE A 136 -2.28 -5.44 18.44
CA ILE A 136 -2.67 -6.76 17.93
C ILE A 136 -2.68 -6.82 16.40
N LEU A 137 -3.02 -5.69 15.75
CA LEU A 137 -2.78 -5.56 14.31
C LEU A 137 -1.27 -5.64 14.01
N LEU A 138 -0.44 -5.19 14.96
CA LEU A 138 1.01 -5.11 14.81
C LEU A 138 1.73 -6.41 15.21
N SER A 139 1.23 -7.15 16.20
CA SER A 139 1.96 -8.26 16.82
C SER A 139 1.86 -9.58 16.04
N ASN A 140 0.77 -9.77 15.29
CA ASN A 140 0.43 -11.06 14.68
C ASN A 140 0.79 -11.13 13.20
N SER A 141 1.96 -10.60 12.83
CA SER A 141 2.50 -10.71 11.48
C SER A 141 3.04 -12.12 11.25
N VAL A 142 2.40 -12.90 10.38
CA VAL A 142 2.93 -14.19 9.93
C VAL A 142 4.20 -13.91 9.10
N PRO A 143 5.32 -14.60 9.36
CA PRO A 143 6.51 -14.46 8.53
C PRO A 143 6.20 -14.74 7.06
N PHE A 144 6.75 -13.92 6.15
CA PHE A 144 6.52 -14.06 4.71
C PHE A 144 6.84 -15.47 4.18
N VAL A 145 7.89 -16.10 4.73
CA VAL A 145 8.34 -17.45 4.36
C VAL A 145 7.32 -18.54 4.76
N GLU A 146 6.54 -18.30 5.80
CA GLU A 146 5.50 -19.23 6.24
C GLU A 146 4.17 -19.02 5.48
N LYS A 147 4.01 -17.85 4.85
CA LYS A 147 2.78 -17.47 4.16
C LYS A 147 2.60 -18.16 2.80
N TYR A 148 3.69 -18.53 2.13
CA TYR A 148 3.64 -19.12 0.79
C TYR A 148 4.37 -20.46 0.75
N GLU A 149 3.87 -21.41 -0.03
CA GLU A 149 4.52 -22.73 -0.20
C GLU A 149 5.74 -22.67 -1.14
N MET A 150 5.74 -21.70 -2.06
CA MET A 150 6.74 -21.59 -3.13
C MET A 150 7.31 -20.18 -3.24
N PHE A 151 8.64 -20.11 -3.37
CA PHE A 151 9.39 -18.86 -3.51
C PHE A 151 10.34 -18.91 -4.70
N VAL A 152 10.58 -17.75 -5.30
CA VAL A 152 11.62 -17.52 -6.29
C VAL A 152 12.73 -16.70 -5.62
N LEU A 153 13.93 -17.27 -5.54
CA LEU A 153 15.11 -16.57 -5.05
C LEU A 153 15.83 -15.92 -6.22
N VAL A 154 15.91 -14.59 -6.24
CA VAL A 154 16.72 -13.83 -7.19
C VAL A 154 18.01 -13.44 -6.49
N ASN A 155 19.13 -14.03 -6.94
CA ASN A 155 20.45 -13.72 -6.42
C ASN A 155 21.17 -12.77 -7.38
N CYS A 156 21.54 -11.59 -6.91
CA CYS A 156 22.33 -10.63 -7.67
C CYS A 156 23.77 -10.65 -7.16
N ILE A 157 24.71 -11.07 -8.03
CA ILE A 157 26.13 -11.14 -7.71
C ILE A 157 26.86 -10.14 -8.60
N SER A 158 27.67 -9.27 -7.99
CA SER A 158 28.55 -8.34 -8.69
C SER A 158 30.01 -8.74 -8.46
N THR A 159 30.84 -8.62 -9.50
CA THR A 159 32.27 -8.94 -9.47
C THR A 159 33.16 -7.75 -9.12
N ASN A 160 32.61 -6.53 -9.05
CA ASN A 160 33.35 -5.32 -8.70
C ASN A 160 33.34 -5.05 -7.19
N LYS A 161 34.53 -5.07 -6.58
CA LYS A 161 34.78 -4.79 -5.14
C LYS A 161 34.59 -3.33 -4.73
N SER A 162 34.35 -2.41 -5.66
CA SER A 162 34.06 -1.00 -5.34
C SER A 162 32.63 -0.77 -4.84
N SER A 163 31.81 -1.82 -4.79
CA SER A 163 30.45 -1.77 -4.30
C SER A 163 30.11 -3.08 -3.55
N ASP A 164 30.78 -3.33 -2.43
CA ASP A 164 30.47 -4.42 -1.47
C ASP A 164 29.02 -4.34 -0.90
N SER A 165 28.20 -3.36 -1.33
CA SER A 165 26.81 -3.15 -0.92
C SER A 165 25.75 -3.84 -1.79
N PHE A 166 26.12 -4.53 -2.88
CA PHE A 166 25.15 -5.10 -3.85
C PHE A 166 25.10 -6.64 -3.88
N GLN A 167 25.33 -7.32 -2.76
CA GLN A 167 24.83 -8.69 -2.59
C GLN A 167 23.44 -8.62 -1.94
N GLN A 168 22.40 -8.56 -2.77
CA GLN A 168 21.02 -8.60 -2.29
C GLN A 168 20.34 -9.83 -2.88
N ALA A 169 19.90 -10.72 -1.99
CA ALA A 169 18.96 -11.77 -2.33
C ALA A 169 17.55 -11.21 -2.24
N LEU A 170 16.82 -11.17 -3.36
CA LEU A 170 15.43 -10.79 -3.40
C LEU A 170 14.57 -12.05 -3.48
N LEU A 171 13.79 -12.31 -2.44
CA LEU A 171 12.75 -13.35 -2.48
C LEU A 171 11.50 -12.77 -3.13
N ILE A 172 11.01 -13.43 -4.18
CA ILE A 172 9.77 -13.11 -4.87
C ILE A 172 8.83 -14.30 -4.69
N ALA A 173 7.69 -14.11 -4.04
CA ALA A 173 6.70 -15.17 -3.92
C ALA A 173 5.97 -15.37 -5.27
N LYS A 174 5.77 -16.63 -5.67
CA LYS A 174 4.90 -16.95 -6.81
C LYS A 174 3.46 -16.96 -6.33
N CYS A 175 2.70 -15.95 -6.71
CA CYS A 175 1.26 -15.91 -6.52
C CYS A 175 0.61 -16.81 -7.59
N GLY A 176 0.03 -17.95 -7.15
CA GLY A 176 -0.83 -18.80 -7.99
C GLY A 176 -2.14 -18.13 -8.38
#